data_AF-A0A024EIW2-F1
#
_entry.id   AF-A0A024EIW2-F1
#
_cell.length_a   1.000
_cell.length_b   1.000
_cell.length_c   1.000
_cell.angle_alpha   90.00
_cell.angle_beta   90.00
_cell.angle_gamma   90.00
#
_symmetry.space_group_name_H-M   'P 1'
#
loop_
_entity.id
_entity.type
_entity.pdbx_description
1 polymer ?
#
loop_
_entity_poly.entity_id
_entity_poly.type
_entity_poly.pdbx_seq_one_letter_code
_entity_poly.pdbx_strand_id
1 'polypeptide(L)'
;MLLDADLGLANVDVLLGLTPKRTLADVIEGRCELRDVLLQGPGGIRIVPAASGTQSMVHLSPAQHAGLIQAFSDIGDNLDVLVIDTAAGIGDSVVSFVRAAQEVLLVVCDEPTSITDAYALIKLLNRDYGMNRFRVLANMAQSPQEGRNLFAKLTKVTDRFLDVALQYVGAVPYDESVRKAVQKQRAVYEAFPRSKCALAFKAIAQKVDTWPLPANPRGHLEFFVERLVQQTAGPVL
;
A
#
# COMPACT_ATOMS: atom_id res chain seq x y z
N MET A 1 -7.92 7.35 2.20
CA MET A 1 -7.68 6.72 3.52
C MET A 1 -6.36 5.99 3.45
N LEU A 2 -5.65 5.90 4.57
CA LEU A 2 -4.40 5.17 4.72
C LEU A 2 -4.57 4.12 5.80
N LEU A 3 -4.38 2.85 5.46
CA LEU A 3 -4.31 1.74 6.38
C LEU A 3 -2.83 1.40 6.62
N ASP A 4 -2.40 1.44 7.87
CA ASP A 4 -1.16 0.79 8.30
C ASP A 4 -1.44 -0.71 8.45
N ALA A 5 -0.93 -1.51 7.51
CA ALA A 5 -1.05 -2.96 7.48
C ALA A 5 0.24 -3.65 7.96
N ASP A 6 1.20 -2.91 8.52
CA ASP A 6 2.23 -3.50 9.38
C ASP A 6 1.67 -3.71 10.79
N LEU A 7 0.82 -4.73 10.90
CA LEU A 7 0.01 -4.99 12.08
C LEU A 7 0.81 -5.23 13.37
N GLY A 8 2.11 -5.58 13.25
CA GLY A 8 2.98 -5.81 14.40
C GLY A 8 3.91 -4.66 14.74
N LEU A 9 4.26 -3.82 13.75
CA LEU A 9 5.25 -2.76 13.86
C LEU A 9 4.73 -1.48 13.19
N ALA A 10 3.63 -0.94 13.71
CA ALA A 10 3.04 0.30 13.23
C ALA A 10 4.08 1.44 13.12
N ASN A 11 4.11 2.09 11.96
CA ASN A 11 5.05 3.18 11.66
C ASN A 11 4.36 4.43 11.11
N VAL A 12 3.13 4.31 10.58
CA VAL A 12 2.41 5.46 9.99
C VAL A 12 2.14 6.54 11.04
N ASP A 13 1.70 6.15 12.23
CA ASP A 13 1.46 7.06 13.35
C ASP A 13 2.77 7.72 13.83
N VAL A 14 3.85 6.94 13.95
CA VAL A 14 5.18 7.44 14.33
C VAL A 14 5.70 8.48 13.35
N LEU A 15 5.57 8.23 12.04
CA LEU A 15 6.01 9.14 10.97
C LEU A 15 5.21 10.44 10.91
N LEU A 16 3.98 10.43 11.40
CA LEU A 16 3.07 11.58 11.41
C LEU A 16 2.95 12.24 12.78
N GLY A 17 3.66 11.74 13.79
CA GLY A 17 3.62 12.27 15.16
C GLY A 17 2.25 12.10 15.82
N LEU A 18 1.51 11.06 15.44
CA LEU A 18 0.18 10.75 15.96
C LEU A 18 0.27 9.81 17.16
N THR A 19 -0.68 9.93 18.08
CA THR A 19 -0.77 9.09 19.28
C THR A 19 -2.14 8.40 19.33
N PRO A 20 -2.28 7.22 18.67
CA PRO A 20 -3.53 6.47 18.71
C PRO A 20 -3.91 6.10 20.14
N LYS A 21 -5.18 6.31 20.50
CA LYS A 21 -5.75 5.80 21.76
C LYS A 21 -6.26 4.36 21.63
N ARG A 22 -6.61 3.97 20.41
CA ARG A 22 -7.07 2.65 20.00
C ARG A 22 -6.47 2.35 18.63
N THR A 23 -6.29 1.07 18.33
CA THR A 23 -5.63 0.58 17.12
C THR A 23 -6.41 -0.59 16.52
N LEU A 24 -5.97 -1.11 15.39
CA LEU A 24 -6.54 -2.33 14.81
C LEU A 24 -6.57 -3.53 15.76
N ALA A 25 -5.68 -3.60 16.76
CA ALA A 25 -5.75 -4.65 17.77
C ALA A 25 -7.06 -4.60 18.56
N ASP A 26 -7.52 -3.41 18.94
CA ASP A 26 -8.80 -3.24 19.65
C ASP A 26 -10.00 -3.67 18.82
N VAL A 27 -9.93 -3.48 17.50
CA VAL A 27 -10.98 -3.90 16.56
C VAL A 27 -10.99 -5.42 16.44
N ILE A 28 -9.84 -6.05 16.22
CA ILE A 28 -9.71 -7.50 16.09
C ILE A 28 -10.10 -8.24 17.37
N GLU A 29 -9.82 -7.63 18.52
CA GLU A 29 -10.16 -8.16 19.85
C GLU A 29 -11.61 -7.83 20.27
N GLY A 30 -12.40 -7.18 19.39
CA GLY A 30 -13.81 -6.90 19.60
C GLY A 30 -14.09 -5.83 20.66
N ARG A 31 -13.12 -4.99 20.99
CA ARG A 31 -13.26 -3.91 21.99
C ARG A 31 -13.87 -2.63 21.42
N CYS A 32 -13.74 -2.40 20.12
CA CYS A 32 -14.36 -1.26 19.44
C CYS A 32 -14.60 -1.56 17.96
N GLU A 33 -15.31 -0.66 17.29
CA GLU A 33 -15.53 -0.77 15.84
C GLU A 33 -14.41 -0.06 15.08
N LEU A 34 -14.27 -0.37 13.79
CA LEU A 34 -13.21 0.20 12.95
C LEU A 34 -13.31 1.73 12.82
N ARG A 35 -14.52 2.30 12.90
CA ARG A 35 -14.72 3.76 12.92
C ARG A 35 -14.12 4.44 14.15
N ASP A 36 -14.02 3.74 15.28
CA ASP A 36 -13.54 4.29 16.55
C ASP A 36 -12.03 4.46 16.59
N VAL A 37 -11.31 3.84 15.66
CA VAL A 37 -9.84 3.90 15.57
C VAL A 37 -9.35 4.87 14.48
N LEU A 38 -10.27 5.48 13.72
CA LEU A 38 -9.91 6.42 12.67
C LEU A 38 -9.26 7.67 13.25
N LEU A 39 -8.06 7.96 12.78
CA LEU A 39 -7.36 9.21 13.07
C LEU A 39 -7.45 10.17 11.89
N GLN A 40 -7.45 11.47 12.19
CA GLN A 40 -7.32 12.51 11.18
C GLN A 40 -5.85 12.91 11.05
N GLY A 41 -5.30 12.70 9.85
CA GLY A 41 -3.95 13.07 9.48
C GLY A 41 -3.86 14.35 8.64
N PRO A 42 -2.64 14.72 8.21
CA PRO A 42 -2.40 15.90 7.40
C PRO A 42 -3.19 15.92 6.10
N GLY A 43 -3.65 17.09 5.68
CA GLY A 43 -4.42 17.25 4.44
C GLY A 43 -5.79 16.54 4.44
N GLY A 44 -6.30 16.16 5.63
CA GLY A 44 -7.60 15.51 5.77
C GLY A 44 -7.58 14.01 5.50
N ILE A 45 -6.41 13.38 5.39
CA ILE A 45 -6.33 11.92 5.26
C ILE A 45 -6.90 11.24 6.50
N ARG A 46 -7.77 10.25 6.31
CA ARG A 46 -8.21 9.34 7.37
C ARG A 46 -7.22 8.20 7.48
N ILE A 47 -6.76 7.90 8.69
CA ILE A 47 -5.73 6.89 8.97
C ILE A 47 -6.32 5.79 9.85
N VAL A 48 -6.03 4.55 9.51
CA VAL A 48 -6.27 3.37 10.36
C VAL A 48 -4.95 2.90 10.94
N PRO A 49 -4.69 3.13 12.24
CA PRO A 49 -3.41 2.79 12.87
C PRO A 49 -3.34 1.29 13.21
N ALA A 50 -2.22 0.66 12.86
CA ALA A 50 -1.85 -0.67 13.32
C ALA A 50 -1.48 -0.67 14.81
N ALA A 51 -1.26 -1.86 15.36
CA ALA A 51 -0.69 -2.01 16.69
C ALA A 51 0.85 -2.00 16.64
N SER A 52 1.51 -1.62 17.73
CA SER A 52 2.97 -1.68 17.85
C SER A 52 3.35 -2.65 18.97
N GLY A 53 4.20 -3.64 18.65
CA GLY A 53 4.72 -4.61 19.63
C GLY A 53 3.74 -5.70 20.04
N THR A 54 2.63 -5.88 19.31
CA THR A 54 1.60 -6.88 19.62
C THR A 54 1.79 -8.13 18.76
N GLN A 55 2.41 -9.18 19.31
CA GLN A 55 2.76 -10.39 18.54
C GLN A 55 1.55 -11.14 17.95
N SER A 56 0.40 -11.10 18.62
CA SER A 56 -0.85 -11.72 18.14
C SER A 56 -1.32 -11.11 16.81
N MET A 57 -0.96 -9.86 16.54
CA MET A 57 -1.34 -9.15 15.31
C MET A 57 -0.50 -9.54 14.10
N VAL A 58 0.65 -10.18 14.30
CA VAL A 58 1.51 -10.68 13.21
C VAL A 58 1.00 -12.03 12.68
N HIS A 59 0.26 -12.79 13.52
CA HIS A 59 -0.20 -14.14 13.21
C HIS A 59 -1.72 -14.23 13.23
N LEU A 60 -2.39 -13.35 12.51
CA LEU A 60 -3.83 -13.43 12.35
C LEU A 60 -4.23 -14.65 11.55
N SER A 61 -5.31 -15.30 11.97
CA SER A 61 -5.95 -16.36 11.19
C SER A 61 -6.54 -15.79 9.89
N PRO A 62 -6.71 -16.62 8.84
CA PRO A 62 -7.39 -16.20 7.61
C PRO A 62 -8.78 -15.59 7.85
N ALA A 63 -9.52 -16.07 8.86
CA ALA A 63 -10.82 -15.52 9.24
C ALA A 63 -10.71 -14.11 9.85
N GLN A 64 -9.68 -13.84 10.66
CA GLN A 64 -9.42 -12.49 11.20
C GLN A 64 -9.00 -11.52 10.10
N HIS A 65 -8.14 -11.93 9.16
CA HIS A 65 -7.84 -11.12 7.97
C HIS A 65 -9.10 -10.81 7.16
N ALA A 66 -9.95 -11.81 6.94
CA ALA A 66 -11.19 -11.63 6.19
C ALA A 66 -12.16 -10.67 6.90
N GLY A 67 -12.35 -10.83 8.21
CA GLY A 67 -13.19 -9.95 9.02
C GLY A 67 -12.69 -8.51 9.02
N LEU A 68 -11.36 -8.31 9.09
CA LEU A 68 -10.77 -6.98 8.98
C LEU A 68 -11.05 -6.35 7.61
N ILE A 69 -10.79 -7.07 6.52
CA ILE A 69 -11.07 -6.57 5.16
C ILE A 69 -12.56 -6.22 4.99
N GLN A 70 -13.45 -7.04 5.53
CA GLN A 70 -14.88 -6.82 5.48
C GLN A 70 -15.30 -5.55 6.24
N ALA A 71 -14.74 -5.30 7.43
CA ALA A 71 -15.04 -4.13 8.25
C ALA A 71 -14.74 -2.79 7.54
N PHE A 72 -13.83 -2.77 6.57
CA PHE A 72 -13.59 -1.57 5.76
C PHE A 72 -14.76 -1.19 4.86
N SER A 73 -15.60 -2.16 4.47
CA SER A 73 -16.79 -1.91 3.65
C SER A 73 -17.80 -1.03 4.39
N ASP A 74 -17.89 -1.17 5.71
CA ASP A 74 -18.82 -0.41 6.57
C ASP A 74 -18.46 1.07 6.76
N ILE A 75 -17.23 1.47 6.42
CA ILE A 75 -16.75 2.87 6.49
C ILE A 75 -17.02 3.63 5.16
N GLY A 76 -17.49 2.90 4.15
CA GLY A 76 -17.42 3.23 2.74
C GLY A 76 -18.53 4.12 2.18
N ASP A 77 -18.91 5.24 2.80
CA ASP A 77 -19.83 6.19 2.15
C ASP A 77 -19.10 7.30 1.38
N ASN A 78 -17.91 7.73 1.80
CA ASN A 78 -17.17 8.87 1.20
C ASN A 78 -15.67 8.58 1.01
N LEU A 79 -15.30 7.47 0.36
CA LEU A 79 -13.91 7.10 0.12
C LEU A 79 -13.63 6.84 -1.36
N ASP A 80 -12.67 7.58 -1.94
CA ASP A 80 -12.23 7.38 -3.32
C ASP A 80 -11.03 6.43 -3.42
N VAL A 81 -10.07 6.56 -2.50
CA VAL A 81 -8.82 5.80 -2.52
C VAL A 81 -8.47 5.28 -1.12
N LEU A 82 -8.18 3.99 -1.02
CA LEU A 82 -7.52 3.35 0.12
C LEU A 82 -6.08 3.02 -0.25
N VAL A 83 -5.13 3.59 0.48
CA VAL A 83 -3.71 3.21 0.42
C VAL A 83 -3.45 2.23 1.57
N ILE A 84 -2.77 1.12 1.28
CA ILE A 84 -2.47 0.07 2.25
C ILE A 84 -0.95 -0.03 2.35
N ASP A 85 -0.40 0.29 3.51
CA ASP A 85 1.04 0.20 3.79
C ASP A 85 1.35 -1.15 4.42
N THR A 86 1.90 -2.09 3.65
CA THR A 86 2.14 -3.46 4.11
C THR A 86 3.46 -3.59 4.86
N ALA A 87 3.53 -4.55 5.79
CA ALA A 87 4.80 -4.99 6.37
C ALA A 87 5.82 -5.43 5.30
N ALA A 88 7.09 -5.55 5.72
CA ALA A 88 8.14 -6.14 4.89
C ALA A 88 7.99 -7.66 4.72
N GLY A 89 8.61 -8.20 3.68
CA GLY A 89 8.69 -9.64 3.43
C GLY A 89 7.49 -10.20 2.67
N ILE A 90 7.25 -11.51 2.85
CA ILE A 90 6.30 -12.29 2.05
C ILE A 90 5.31 -13.09 2.93
N GLY A 91 5.11 -12.65 4.18
CA GLY A 91 4.22 -13.33 5.13
C GLY A 91 2.74 -13.28 4.74
N ASP A 92 1.94 -14.11 5.40
CA ASP A 92 0.50 -14.26 5.09
C ASP A 92 -0.29 -12.96 5.19
N SER A 93 0.08 -12.06 6.12
CA SER A 93 -0.53 -10.73 6.24
C SER A 93 -0.29 -9.87 5.00
N VAL A 94 0.98 -9.76 4.56
CA VAL A 94 1.38 -9.04 3.34
C VAL A 94 0.63 -9.60 2.14
N VAL A 95 0.64 -10.92 1.96
CA VAL A 95 -0.04 -11.58 0.84
C VAL A 95 -1.55 -11.33 0.88
N SER A 96 -2.18 -11.41 2.05
CA SER A 96 -3.62 -11.19 2.21
C SER A 96 -4.02 -9.77 1.81
N PHE A 97 -3.29 -8.76 2.27
CA PHE A 97 -3.57 -7.36 1.94
C PHE A 97 -3.26 -7.03 0.48
N VAL A 98 -2.16 -7.54 -0.06
CA VAL A 98 -1.79 -7.35 -1.48
C VAL A 98 -2.84 -7.96 -2.40
N ARG A 99 -3.35 -9.15 -2.06
CA ARG A 99 -4.43 -9.78 -2.83
C ARG A 99 -5.75 -9.02 -2.71
N ALA A 100 -6.05 -8.46 -1.55
CA ALA A 100 -7.28 -7.68 -1.39
C ALA A 100 -7.25 -6.33 -2.13
N ALA A 101 -6.10 -5.90 -2.64
CA ALA A 101 -5.91 -4.64 -3.37
C ALA A 101 -6.07 -4.80 -4.89
N GLN A 102 -6.61 -3.76 -5.52
CA GLN A 102 -6.83 -3.72 -6.97
C GLN A 102 -5.54 -3.49 -7.77
N GLU A 103 -4.65 -2.66 -7.22
CA GLU A 103 -3.37 -2.27 -7.78
C GLU A 103 -2.27 -2.56 -6.75
N VAL A 104 -1.18 -3.19 -7.21
CA VAL A 104 -0.02 -3.52 -6.36
C VAL A 104 1.15 -2.64 -6.75
N LEU A 105 1.59 -1.77 -5.85
CA LEU A 105 2.73 -0.87 -6.06
C LEU A 105 3.98 -1.38 -5.33
N LEU A 106 4.89 -1.97 -6.10
CA LEU A 106 6.19 -2.43 -5.62
C LEU A 106 7.15 -1.25 -5.50
N VAL A 107 7.65 -1.00 -4.29
CA VAL A 107 8.71 -0.01 -4.04
C VAL A 107 10.06 -0.71 -4.09
N VAL A 108 10.93 -0.29 -5.01
CA VAL A 108 12.22 -0.96 -5.27
C VAL A 108 13.36 0.07 -5.29
N CYS A 109 14.51 -0.28 -4.72
CA CYS A 109 15.74 0.52 -4.78
C CYS A 109 16.77 -0.17 -5.69
N ASP A 110 17.76 0.55 -6.22
CA ASP A 110 18.80 -0.03 -7.09
C ASP A 110 19.89 -0.79 -6.30
N GLU A 111 19.44 -1.72 -5.45
CA GLU A 111 20.28 -2.60 -4.64
C GLU A 111 19.96 -4.07 -4.96
N PRO A 112 20.97 -4.96 -5.04
CA PRO A 112 20.74 -6.37 -5.36
C PRO A 112 19.72 -7.08 -4.46
N THR A 113 19.71 -6.75 -3.16
CA THR A 113 18.76 -7.29 -2.18
C THR A 113 17.33 -6.85 -2.48
N SER A 114 17.10 -5.55 -2.68
CA SER A 114 15.77 -5.02 -3.02
C SER A 114 15.20 -5.60 -4.33
N ILE A 115 16.05 -5.77 -5.36
CA ILE A 115 15.65 -6.40 -6.63
C ILE A 115 15.29 -7.88 -6.41
N THR A 116 16.08 -8.60 -5.61
CA THR A 116 15.84 -10.02 -5.31
C THR A 116 14.54 -10.22 -4.55
N ASP A 117 14.29 -9.39 -3.53
CA ASP A 117 13.08 -9.46 -2.70
C ASP A 117 11.83 -9.09 -3.51
N ALA A 118 11.91 -8.03 -4.34
CA ALA A 118 10.81 -7.66 -5.24
C ALA A 118 10.49 -8.79 -6.23
N TYR A 119 11.52 -9.41 -6.82
CA TYR A 119 11.32 -10.56 -7.70
C TYR A 119 10.72 -11.76 -6.98
N ALA A 120 11.17 -12.07 -5.76
CA ALA A 120 10.63 -13.16 -4.96
C ALA A 120 9.15 -12.96 -4.64
N LEU A 121 8.74 -11.74 -4.27
CA LEU A 121 7.34 -11.38 -4.05
C LEU A 121 6.51 -11.51 -5.34
N ILE A 122 6.98 -10.97 -6.47
CA ILE A 122 6.30 -11.10 -7.78
C ILE A 122 6.12 -12.59 -8.13
N LYS A 123 7.19 -13.39 -7.98
CA LYS A 123 7.17 -14.82 -8.29
C LYS A 123 6.17 -15.57 -7.43
N LEU A 124 6.12 -15.29 -6.13
CA LEU A 124 5.17 -15.90 -5.20
C LEU A 124 3.73 -15.53 -5.59
N LEU A 125 3.45 -14.24 -5.80
CA LEU A 125 2.11 -13.76 -6.14
C LEU A 125 1.63 -14.29 -7.50
N ASN A 126 2.54 -14.42 -8.47
CA ASN A 126 2.23 -15.00 -9.77
C ASN A 126 1.99 -16.51 -9.71
N ARG A 127 2.91 -17.26 -9.10
CA ARG A 127 2.85 -18.73 -9.05
C ARG A 127 1.70 -19.24 -8.21
N ASP A 128 1.50 -18.66 -7.02
CA ASP A 128 0.61 -19.22 -6.01
C ASP A 128 -0.79 -18.59 -6.06
N TYR A 129 -0.91 -17.38 -6.62
CA TYR A 129 -2.16 -16.61 -6.64
C TYR A 129 -2.57 -16.09 -8.03
N GLY A 130 -1.82 -16.42 -9.09
CA GLY A 130 -2.16 -16.07 -10.47
C GLY A 130 -2.10 -14.57 -10.78
N MET A 131 -1.49 -13.76 -9.92
CA MET A 131 -1.36 -12.32 -10.15
C MET A 131 -0.33 -12.05 -11.25
N ASN A 132 -0.72 -11.26 -12.25
CA ASN A 132 0.10 -11.04 -13.44
C ASN A 132 0.35 -9.57 -13.76
N ARG A 133 -0.07 -8.62 -12.91
CA ARG A 133 0.11 -7.19 -13.14
C ARG A 133 0.63 -6.51 -11.89
N PHE A 134 1.75 -5.81 -12.03
CA PHE A 134 2.41 -5.12 -10.93
C PHE A 134 2.89 -3.74 -11.36
N ARG A 135 2.69 -2.74 -10.49
CA ARG A 135 3.21 -1.39 -10.66
C ARG A 135 4.56 -1.31 -9.95
N VAL A 136 5.54 -0.62 -10.55
CA VAL A 136 6.88 -0.48 -9.97
C VAL A 136 7.22 0.99 -9.77
N LEU A 137 7.56 1.35 -8.55
CA LEU A 137 8.07 2.65 -8.15
C LEU A 137 9.52 2.52 -7.69
N ALA A 138 10.43 3.19 -8.39
CA ALA A 138 11.80 3.29 -7.93
C ALA A 138 11.89 4.29 -6.75
N ASN A 139 12.59 3.96 -5.69
CA ASN A 139 12.82 4.84 -4.55
C ASN A 139 14.32 5.08 -4.35
N MET A 140 14.65 6.18 -3.66
CA MET A 140 16.02 6.61 -3.35
C MET A 140 16.93 6.72 -4.60
N ALA A 141 16.35 7.00 -5.77
CA ALA A 141 17.13 7.10 -7.01
C ALA A 141 18.01 8.36 -7.00
N GLN A 142 19.25 8.26 -7.47
CA GLN A 142 20.14 9.41 -7.69
C GLN A 142 19.77 10.19 -8.96
N SER A 143 19.09 9.54 -9.90
CA SER A 143 18.61 10.18 -11.13
C SER A 143 17.32 9.54 -11.69
N PRO A 144 16.53 10.26 -12.51
CA PRO A 144 15.39 9.66 -13.20
C PRO A 144 15.76 8.47 -14.11
N GLN A 145 16.98 8.48 -14.67
CA GLN A 145 17.46 7.40 -15.52
C GLN A 145 17.76 6.13 -14.73
N GLU A 146 18.25 6.26 -13.51
CA GLU A 146 18.49 5.13 -12.61
C GLU A 146 17.21 4.35 -12.31
N GLY A 147 16.09 5.05 -12.05
CA GLY A 147 14.81 4.39 -11.86
C GLY A 147 14.33 3.59 -13.08
N ARG A 148 14.59 4.09 -14.30
CA ARG A 148 14.31 3.34 -15.54
C ARG A 148 15.24 2.15 -15.73
N ASN A 149 16.51 2.29 -15.39
CA ASN A 149 17.49 1.21 -15.46
C ASN A 149 17.14 0.09 -14.46
N LEU A 150 16.75 0.45 -13.23
CA LEU A 150 16.24 -0.49 -12.22
C LEU A 150 15.02 -1.25 -12.75
N PHE A 151 14.04 -0.54 -13.30
CA PHE A 151 12.86 -1.15 -13.90
C PHE A 151 13.22 -2.12 -15.03
N ALA A 152 14.18 -1.76 -15.89
CA ALA A 152 14.67 -2.63 -16.96
C ALA A 152 15.39 -3.89 -16.43
N LYS A 153 16.16 -3.77 -15.34
CA LYS A 153 16.78 -4.93 -14.66
C LYS A 153 15.71 -5.89 -14.15
N LEU A 154 14.70 -5.38 -13.45
CA LEU A 154 13.62 -6.20 -12.90
C LEU A 154 12.82 -6.88 -14.02
N THR A 155 12.45 -6.11 -15.05
CA THR A 155 11.73 -6.60 -16.24
C THR A 155 12.49 -7.73 -16.93
N LYS A 156 13.81 -7.57 -17.13
CA LYS A 156 14.64 -8.61 -17.76
C LYS A 156 14.63 -9.93 -17.00
N VAL A 157 14.60 -9.89 -15.67
CA VAL A 157 14.55 -11.10 -14.84
C VAL A 157 13.15 -11.71 -14.86
N THR A 158 12.10 -10.89 -14.78
CA THR A 158 10.72 -11.41 -14.85
C THR A 158 10.39 -12.00 -16.21
N ASP A 159 10.74 -11.34 -17.33
CA ASP A 159 10.47 -11.82 -18.70
C ASP A 159 11.10 -13.19 -18.98
N ARG A 160 12.20 -13.50 -18.28
CA ARG A 160 12.91 -14.78 -18.45
C ARG A 160 12.21 -15.95 -17.75
N PHE A 161 11.46 -15.69 -16.67
CA PHE A 161 11.03 -16.74 -15.75
C PHE A 161 9.54 -16.72 -15.39
N LEU A 162 8.82 -15.62 -15.64
CA LEU A 162 7.46 -15.39 -15.17
C LEU A 162 6.60 -14.80 -16.30
N ASP A 163 5.30 -15.14 -16.28
CA ASP A 163 4.29 -14.51 -17.15
C ASP A 163 3.62 -13.36 -16.39
N VAL A 164 4.30 -12.21 -16.35
CA VAL A 164 3.85 -11.01 -15.64
C VAL A 164 4.07 -9.75 -16.47
N ALA A 165 3.18 -8.78 -16.31
CA ALA A 165 3.27 -7.45 -16.88
C ALA A 165 3.65 -6.45 -15.78
N LEU A 166 4.87 -5.91 -15.87
CA LEU A 166 5.34 -4.83 -15.02
C LEU A 166 5.04 -3.47 -15.66
N GLN A 167 4.60 -2.51 -14.84
CA GLN A 167 4.29 -1.15 -15.30
C GLN A 167 5.04 -0.12 -14.47
N TYR A 168 5.94 0.62 -15.11
CA TYR A 168 6.75 1.64 -14.44
C TYR A 168 5.90 2.87 -14.06
N VAL A 169 5.91 3.23 -12.79
CA VAL A 169 5.17 4.39 -12.27
C VAL A 169 6.04 5.64 -12.28
N GLY A 170 7.26 5.55 -11.75
CA GLY A 170 8.18 6.69 -11.67
C GLY A 170 9.35 6.41 -10.74
N ALA A 171 10.04 7.48 -10.34
CA ALA A 171 11.12 7.44 -9.36
C ALA A 171 10.94 8.54 -8.32
N VAL A 172 11.06 8.18 -7.04
CA VAL A 172 11.28 9.13 -5.95
C VAL A 172 12.79 9.29 -5.77
N PRO A 173 13.34 10.51 -5.88
CA PRO A 173 14.76 10.74 -5.74
C PRO A 173 15.20 10.63 -4.29
N TYR A 174 16.47 10.27 -4.07
CA TYR A 174 17.11 10.49 -2.77
C TYR A 174 17.06 11.98 -2.41
N ASP A 175 16.57 12.29 -1.20
CA ASP A 175 16.41 13.66 -0.73
C ASP A 175 16.55 13.72 0.80
N GLU A 176 17.53 14.48 1.29
CA GLU A 176 17.76 14.70 2.73
C GLU A 176 16.54 15.29 3.44
N SER A 177 15.61 15.92 2.70
CA SER A 177 14.34 16.42 3.24
C SER A 177 13.50 15.28 3.83
N VAL A 178 13.57 14.07 3.28
CA VAL A 178 12.87 12.89 3.82
C VAL A 178 13.41 12.57 5.22
N ARG A 179 14.73 12.46 5.36
CA ARG A 179 15.38 12.19 6.66
C ARG A 179 15.02 13.26 7.70
N LYS A 180 15.06 14.54 7.31
CA LYS A 180 14.65 15.66 8.18
C LYS A 180 13.17 15.60 8.55
N ALA A 181 12.30 15.13 7.66
CA ALA A 181 10.87 15.01 7.90
C ALA A 181 10.56 13.89 8.89
N VAL A 182 11.21 12.72 8.71
CA VAL A 182 11.15 11.58 9.64
C VAL A 182 11.57 12.01 11.05
N GLN A 183 12.70 12.73 11.18
CA GLN A 183 13.15 13.26 12.48
C GLN A 183 12.17 14.24 13.13
N LYS A 184 11.37 14.94 12.31
CA LYS A 184 10.33 15.87 12.78
C LYS A 184 8.99 15.17 13.01
N GLN A 185 8.88 13.88 12.73
CA GLN A 185 7.63 13.13 12.73
C GLN A 185 6.53 13.85 11.94
N ARG A 186 6.90 14.31 10.74
CA ARG A 186 5.96 14.89 9.77
C ARG A 186 6.21 14.31 8.40
N ALA A 187 5.15 14.16 7.61
CA ALA A 187 5.28 13.76 6.21
C ALA A 187 6.17 14.76 5.46
N VAL A 188 7.11 14.27 4.63
CA VAL A 188 7.97 15.13 3.81
C VAL A 188 7.18 16.05 2.88
N TYR A 189 6.03 15.57 2.41
CA TYR A 189 5.12 16.33 1.55
C TYR A 189 4.54 17.57 2.26
N GLU A 190 4.27 17.48 3.56
CA GLU A 190 3.79 18.60 4.38
C GLU A 190 4.95 19.48 4.86
N ALA A 191 6.00 18.87 5.41
CA ALA A 191 7.10 19.60 6.03
C ALA A 191 8.01 20.30 5.02
N PHE A 192 8.16 19.74 3.82
CA PHE A 192 9.03 20.25 2.75
C PHE A 192 8.33 20.15 1.38
N PRO A 193 7.23 20.89 1.14
CA PRO A 193 6.37 20.73 -0.03
C PRO A 193 7.04 21.09 -1.37
N ARG A 194 8.20 21.78 -1.32
CA ARG A 194 9.02 22.17 -2.47
C ARG A 194 10.26 21.28 -2.66
N SER A 195 10.43 20.24 -1.84
CA SER A 195 11.53 19.28 -1.97
C SER A 195 11.41 18.46 -3.25
N LYS A 196 12.52 17.88 -3.72
CA LYS A 196 12.51 17.03 -4.93
C LYS A 196 11.60 15.82 -4.73
N CYS A 197 11.65 15.25 -3.53
CA CYS A 197 10.79 14.14 -3.13
C CYS A 197 9.29 14.52 -3.11
N ALA A 198 8.91 15.67 -2.53
CA ALA A 198 7.51 16.11 -2.54
C ALA A 198 6.97 16.36 -3.95
N LEU A 199 7.78 16.94 -4.84
CA LEU A 199 7.42 17.13 -6.25
C LEU A 199 7.27 15.79 -6.98
N ALA A 200 8.14 14.81 -6.71
CA ALA A 200 8.02 13.47 -7.25
C ALA A 200 6.74 12.77 -6.78
N PHE A 201 6.41 12.85 -5.48
CA PHE A 201 5.14 12.33 -4.95
C PHE A 201 3.93 12.95 -5.63
N LYS A 202 3.94 14.27 -5.88
CA LYS A 202 2.86 14.93 -6.61
C LYS A 202 2.68 14.37 -8.03
N ALA A 203 3.78 14.18 -8.76
CA ALA A 203 3.74 13.61 -10.11
C ALA A 203 3.25 12.15 -10.10
N ILE A 204 3.66 11.36 -9.10
CA ILE A 204 3.19 9.98 -8.91
C ILE A 204 1.70 9.96 -8.59
N ALA A 205 1.23 10.81 -7.67
CA ALA A 205 -0.19 10.91 -7.32
C ALA A 205 -1.05 11.28 -8.53
N GLN A 206 -0.62 12.25 -9.35
CA GLN A 206 -1.29 12.60 -10.61
C GLN A 206 -1.38 11.42 -11.57
N LYS A 207 -0.33 10.59 -11.64
CA LYS A 207 -0.33 9.40 -12.49
C LYS A 207 -1.27 8.31 -11.95
N VAL A 208 -1.30 8.10 -10.63
CA VAL A 208 -2.21 7.14 -9.98
C VAL A 208 -3.67 7.54 -10.21
N ASP A 209 -3.98 8.84 -10.11
CA ASP A 209 -5.33 9.39 -10.33
C ASP A 209 -5.86 9.15 -11.76
N THR A 210 -4.97 8.90 -12.73
CA THR A 210 -5.35 8.57 -14.11
C THR A 210 -5.53 7.08 -14.38
N TRP A 211 -5.29 6.21 -13.40
CA TRP A 211 -5.45 4.77 -13.61
C TRP A 211 -6.92 4.43 -13.77
N PRO A 212 -7.26 3.51 -14.71
CA PRO A 212 -8.64 3.08 -14.87
C PRO A 212 -9.09 2.36 -13.60
N LEU A 213 -10.23 2.75 -13.07
CA LEU A 213 -10.87 2.01 -11.98
C LEU A 213 -11.31 0.65 -12.53
N PRO A 214 -10.97 -0.47 -11.88
CA PRO A 214 -11.41 -1.77 -12.33
C PRO A 214 -12.94 -1.84 -12.26
N ALA A 215 -13.57 -2.34 -13.33
CA ALA A 215 -15.02 -2.49 -13.36
C ALA A 215 -15.50 -3.69 -12.54
N ASN A 216 -14.76 -4.81 -12.53
CA ASN A 216 -15.25 -6.08 -11.96
C ASN A 216 -14.35 -6.61 -10.82
N PRO A 217 -14.94 -7.22 -9.78
CA PRO A 217 -14.18 -7.95 -8.76
C PRO A 217 -13.54 -9.22 -9.35
N ARG A 218 -12.35 -9.60 -8.89
CA ARG A 218 -11.55 -10.72 -9.41
C ARG A 218 -11.81 -12.07 -8.69
N GLY A 219 -12.96 -12.22 -8.03
CA GLY A 219 -13.40 -13.50 -7.45
C GLY A 219 -12.67 -13.94 -6.18
N HIS A 220 -12.00 -13.02 -5.48
CA HIS A 220 -11.45 -13.22 -4.13
C HIS A 220 -11.91 -12.08 -3.21
N LEU A 221 -11.62 -12.20 -1.90
CA LEU A 221 -11.95 -11.15 -0.95
C LEU A 221 -11.11 -9.91 -1.29
N GLU A 222 -11.79 -8.83 -1.68
CA GLU A 222 -11.19 -7.54 -1.98
C GLU A 222 -11.77 -6.47 -1.05
N PHE A 223 -11.04 -5.38 -0.88
CA PHE A 223 -11.62 -4.20 -0.26
C PHE A 223 -12.72 -3.64 -1.17
N PHE A 224 -13.87 -3.29 -0.59
CA PHE A 224 -14.97 -2.61 -1.28
C PHE A 224 -15.61 -3.38 -2.46
N VAL A 225 -15.70 -4.71 -2.40
CA VAL A 225 -16.34 -5.55 -3.45
C VAL A 225 -17.74 -5.08 -3.81
N GLU A 226 -18.56 -4.70 -2.83
CA GLU A 226 -19.95 -4.26 -3.07
C GLU A 226 -20.05 -3.07 -4.02
N ARG A 227 -19.08 -2.15 -3.98
CA ARG A 227 -19.04 -0.97 -4.85
C ARG A 227 -18.66 -1.32 -6.28
N LEU A 228 -17.77 -2.30 -6.49
CA LEU A 228 -17.42 -2.80 -7.83
C LEU A 228 -18.63 -3.47 -8.51
N VAL A 229 -19.42 -4.22 -7.73
CA VAL A 229 -20.65 -4.85 -8.22
C VAL A 229 -21.72 -3.79 -8.54
N GLN A 230 -21.84 -2.73 -7.75
CA GLN A 230 -22.77 -1.63 -8.03
C GLN A 230 -22.39 -0.80 -9.26
N GLN A 231 -21.09 -0.58 -9.52
CA GLN A 231 -20.65 0.14 -10.73
C GLN A 231 -20.85 -0.66 -12.02
N THR A 232 -20.87 -1.98 -11.95
CA THR A 232 -21.15 -2.87 -13.09
C THR A 232 -22.63 -3.06 -13.37
N ALA A 233 -23.46 -3.02 -12.33
CA ALA A 233 -24.90 -2.89 -12.45
C ALA A 233 -25.28 -1.43 -12.76
N GLY A 234 -25.06 -0.98 -14.00
CA GLY A 234 -25.53 0.32 -14.47
C GLY A 234 -27.02 0.55 -14.19
N PRO A 235 -27.51 1.80 -14.21
CA PRO A 235 -28.88 2.11 -13.83
C PRO A 235 -29.86 1.29 -14.67
N VAL A 236 -30.66 0.47 -14.01
CA VAL A 236 -31.83 -0.16 -14.61
C VAL A 236 -32.81 0.98 -14.88
N LEU A 237 -32.94 1.37 -16.15
CA LEU A 237 -33.99 2.26 -16.63
C LEU A 237 -35.36 1.63 -16.43
#